data_AF-A0A949YPY5-F1
#
_entry.id   AF-A0A949YPY5-F1
#
_cell.length_a   1.000
_cell.length_b   1.000
_cell.length_c   1.000
_cell.angle_alpha   90.00
_cell.angle_beta   90.00
_cell.angle_gamma   90.00
#
_symmetry.space_group_name_H-M   'P 1'
#
loop_
_entity.id
_entity.type
_entity.pdbx_description
1 polymer ?
#
loop_
_entity_poly.entity_id
_entity_poly.type
_entity_poly.pdbx_seq_one_letter_code
_entity_poly.pdbx_strand_id
1 'polypeptide(L)'
;MDESLPSQPNPSRRGQGRDNDILVPRTEIEVGSEDEGNPPRAAGSGLGSGPAPLTALFTPPVSALGPLFRHRFKRIYECRIDFDLDINNRATMRVLGGYYKSRRLIRIYARDREQGLRPVEELFDTFLHEMAHHLEYTEPFSFSARSCGRVPGRMHSRLFWKILGELKYRWARLQRQQRGQIPSPEGGGL
;
A
#
# COMPACT_ATOMS: atom_id res chain seq x y z
N MET A 1 -60.67 -7.29 28.86
CA MET A 1 -60.29 -5.91 28.52
C MET A 1 -58.79 -5.86 28.73
N ASP A 2 -58.05 -5.82 27.62
CA ASP A 2 -56.62 -6.09 27.51
C ASP A 2 -55.87 -4.75 27.52
N GLU A 3 -55.17 -4.45 28.62
CA GLU A 3 -54.32 -3.25 28.72
C GLU A 3 -52.88 -3.62 28.34
N SER A 4 -52.55 -3.33 27.08
CA SER A 4 -51.19 -3.47 26.53
C SER A 4 -50.34 -2.23 26.87
N LEU A 5 -49.20 -2.46 27.53
CA LEU A 5 -48.18 -1.48 27.92
C LEU A 5 -47.58 -0.71 26.73
N PRO A 6 -47.12 0.55 26.91
CA PRO A 6 -46.43 1.29 25.85
C PRO A 6 -44.99 0.79 25.64
N SER A 7 -44.71 0.39 24.39
CA SER A 7 -43.38 -0.01 23.91
C SER A 7 -42.34 1.10 24.05
N GLN A 8 -41.28 0.83 24.81
CA GLN A 8 -40.07 1.65 24.89
C GLN A 8 -39.33 1.66 23.54
N PRO A 9 -38.89 2.81 23.00
CA PRO A 9 -38.06 2.84 21.80
C PRO A 9 -36.62 2.39 22.12
N ASN A 10 -36.21 1.32 21.44
CA ASN A 10 -34.88 0.71 21.46
C ASN A 10 -33.79 1.71 20.99
N PRO A 11 -32.76 2.05 21.79
CA PRO A 11 -31.70 2.97 21.40
C PRO A 11 -30.61 2.24 20.61
N SER A 12 -30.97 1.62 19.49
CA SER A 12 -30.03 0.92 18.60
C SER A 12 -30.16 1.44 17.17
N ARG A 13 -29.83 2.71 16.95
CA ARG A 13 -29.52 3.25 15.60
C ARG A 13 -28.91 4.65 15.70
N ARG A 14 -27.63 4.73 16.09
CA ARG A 14 -26.84 5.96 15.94
C ARG A 14 -25.58 5.67 15.12
N GLY A 15 -25.63 6.05 13.85
CA GLY A 15 -24.47 6.51 13.08
C GLY A 15 -23.45 5.47 12.57
N GLN A 16 -23.86 4.49 11.77
CA GLN A 16 -22.92 3.90 10.80
C GLN A 16 -22.88 4.81 9.57
N GLY A 17 -21.98 5.79 9.57
CA GLY A 17 -21.53 6.40 8.33
C GLY A 17 -20.86 5.32 7.49
N ARG A 18 -21.57 4.80 6.48
CA ARG A 18 -21.00 3.80 5.56
C ARG A 18 -19.78 4.42 4.89
N ASP A 19 -18.70 3.65 4.81
CA ASP A 19 -17.50 3.95 4.02
C ASP A 19 -17.85 3.90 2.51
N ASN A 20 -18.75 4.78 2.05
CA ASN A 20 -19.19 4.86 0.66
C ASN A 20 -18.11 5.48 -0.24
N ASP A 21 -17.01 5.98 0.34
CA ASP A 21 -15.87 6.55 -0.38
C ASP A 21 -14.84 5.48 -0.81
N ILE A 22 -15.11 4.19 -0.58
CA ILE A 22 -14.33 3.08 -1.13
C ILE A 22 -14.67 2.97 -2.62
N LEU A 23 -14.04 3.82 -3.43
CA LEU A 23 -14.01 3.64 -4.88
C LEU A 23 -12.78 2.80 -5.21
N VAL A 24 -13.03 1.57 -5.60
CA VAL A 24 -12.01 0.63 -6.07
C VAL A 24 -11.49 1.15 -7.43
N PRO A 25 -10.18 1.25 -7.67
CA PRO A 25 -9.68 1.56 -9.01
C PRO A 25 -10.08 0.43 -9.97
N ARG A 26 -10.94 0.72 -10.94
CA ARG A 26 -10.95 0.00 -12.22
C ARG A 26 -9.84 0.64 -13.05
N THR A 27 -8.67 0.02 -13.08
CA THR A 27 -7.65 0.36 -14.08
C THR A 27 -8.13 -0.16 -15.43
N GLU A 28 -8.48 0.77 -16.32
CA GLU A 28 -8.56 0.54 -17.76
C GLU A 28 -7.12 0.49 -18.28
N ILE A 29 -6.65 -0.73 -18.55
CA ILE A 29 -5.45 -0.96 -19.35
C ILE A 29 -5.99 -1.53 -20.65
N GLU A 30 -5.87 -0.75 -21.72
CA GLU A 30 -6.18 -1.19 -23.09
C GLU A 30 -5.31 -2.40 -23.43
N VAL A 31 -5.95 -3.55 -23.65
CA VAL A 31 -5.31 -4.77 -24.14
C VAL A 31 -5.48 -4.77 -25.65
N GLY A 32 -4.38 -4.55 -26.37
CA GLY A 32 -4.27 -4.92 -27.76
C GLY A 32 -4.03 -6.43 -27.88
N SER A 33 -5.04 -7.12 -28.42
CA SER A 33 -5.01 -8.41 -29.16
C SER A 33 -3.83 -8.50 -30.14
N GLU A 34 -3.21 -9.60 -30.58
CA GLU A 34 -3.39 -11.08 -30.65
C GLU A 34 -1.95 -11.65 -30.85
N ASP A 35 -1.57 -12.89 -30.54
CA ASP A 35 -1.90 -14.10 -31.32
C ASP A 35 -1.38 -15.40 -30.62
N GLU A 36 -2.05 -16.52 -30.93
CA GLU A 36 -1.94 -17.88 -30.38
C GLU A 36 -0.69 -18.68 -30.78
N GLY A 37 -0.37 -19.76 -30.05
CA GLY A 37 0.43 -20.85 -30.61
C GLY A 37 1.08 -21.89 -29.67
N ASN A 38 0.26 -22.76 -29.03
CA ASN A 38 0.49 -24.20 -28.71
C ASN A 38 1.73 -24.70 -27.86
N PRO A 39 1.56 -25.55 -26.82
CA PRO A 39 2.62 -26.36 -26.18
C PRO A 39 2.66 -27.80 -26.81
N PRO A 40 3.37 -28.86 -26.31
CA PRO A 40 4.22 -29.04 -25.12
C PRO A 40 5.53 -29.85 -25.34
N ARG A 41 6.43 -29.94 -24.34
CA ARG A 41 7.01 -31.24 -23.86
C ARG A 41 7.96 -31.11 -22.67
N ALA A 42 7.80 -32.05 -21.75
CA ALA A 42 8.69 -32.34 -20.63
C ALA A 42 9.99 -33.02 -21.06
N ALA A 43 11.09 -32.74 -20.36
CA ALA A 43 12.18 -33.68 -20.11
C ALA A 43 13.10 -33.19 -18.99
N GLY A 44 13.50 -34.10 -18.11
CA GLY A 44 14.88 -34.15 -17.63
C GLY A 44 15.14 -33.66 -16.21
N SER A 45 15.23 -34.63 -15.30
CA SER A 45 16.00 -34.54 -14.05
C SER A 45 17.40 -33.96 -14.30
N GLY A 46 17.80 -33.05 -13.42
CA GLY A 46 19.17 -32.58 -13.30
C GLY A 46 19.42 -32.09 -11.89
N LEU A 47 19.88 -33.00 -11.02
CA LEU A 47 20.57 -32.66 -9.78
C LEU A 47 21.89 -31.96 -10.16
N GLY A 48 21.80 -30.65 -10.39
CA GLY A 48 22.93 -29.78 -10.63
C GLY A 48 23.13 -28.87 -9.43
N SER A 49 24.10 -29.19 -8.58
CA SER A 49 24.65 -28.27 -7.58
C SER A 49 25.44 -27.18 -8.31
N GLY A 50 24.72 -26.23 -8.91
CA GLY A 50 25.29 -24.98 -9.43
C GLY A 50 25.49 -23.97 -8.30
N PRO A 51 26.46 -23.04 -8.41
CA PRO A 51 26.62 -21.96 -7.43
C PRO A 51 25.30 -21.19 -7.32
N ALA A 52 24.81 -21.01 -6.10
CA ALA A 52 23.61 -20.24 -5.83
C ALA A 52 23.71 -18.89 -6.56
N PRO A 53 22.70 -18.48 -7.35
CA PRO A 53 22.76 -17.21 -8.05
C PRO A 53 22.96 -16.10 -7.02
N LEU A 54 24.09 -15.40 -7.14
CA LEU A 54 24.35 -14.16 -6.42
C LEU A 54 23.16 -13.23 -6.67
N THR A 55 22.50 -12.80 -5.59
CA THR A 55 21.29 -11.95 -5.52
C THR A 55 19.92 -12.62 -5.51
N ALA A 56 19.72 -13.68 -4.71
CA ALA A 56 18.41 -13.83 -4.06
C ALA A 56 18.20 -12.59 -3.15
N LEU A 57 17.57 -11.54 -3.68
CA LEU A 57 17.22 -10.35 -2.92
C LEU A 57 16.43 -10.80 -1.70
N PHE A 58 16.95 -10.45 -0.51
CA PHE A 58 16.30 -10.79 0.75
C PHE A 58 14.84 -10.34 0.72
N THR A 59 13.93 -11.30 0.79
CA THR A 59 12.49 -11.04 0.84
C THR A 59 12.04 -11.22 2.28
N PRO A 60 11.66 -10.15 3.00
CA PRO A 60 11.22 -10.25 4.38
C PRO A 60 9.94 -11.09 4.46
N PRO A 61 9.72 -11.82 5.57
CA PRO A 61 8.44 -12.49 5.79
C PRO A 61 7.32 -11.43 5.85
N VAL A 62 6.12 -11.81 5.42
CA VAL A 62 4.97 -10.88 5.34
C VAL A 62 4.67 -10.21 6.69
N SER A 63 4.86 -10.93 7.80
CA SER A 63 4.70 -10.40 9.16
C SER A 63 5.64 -9.23 9.48
N ALA A 64 6.81 -9.14 8.82
CA ALA A 64 7.76 -8.06 9.01
C ALA A 64 7.45 -6.81 8.17
N LEU A 65 6.57 -6.91 7.16
CA LEU A 65 6.29 -5.80 6.25
C LEU A 65 5.62 -4.62 6.97
N GLY A 66 4.67 -4.87 7.87
CA GLY A 66 3.98 -3.82 8.63
C GLY A 66 4.95 -2.96 9.45
N PRO A 67 5.74 -3.55 10.36
CA PRO A 67 6.78 -2.83 11.10
C PRO A 67 7.80 -2.13 10.19
N LEU A 68 8.24 -2.79 9.10
CA LEU A 68 9.17 -2.22 8.14
C LEU A 68 8.60 -0.95 7.48
N PHE A 69 7.35 -0.98 7.03
CA PHE A 69 6.72 0.17 6.37
C PHE A 69 6.54 1.33 7.33
N ARG A 70 6.09 1.07 8.56
CA ARG A 70 6.01 2.09 9.62
C ARG A 70 7.38 2.73 9.89
N HIS A 71 8.43 1.92 10.00
CA HIS A 71 9.79 2.42 10.20
C HIS A 71 10.26 3.29 9.03
N ARG A 72 10.14 2.79 7.78
CA ARG A 72 10.51 3.55 6.57
C ARG A 72 9.74 4.86 6.47
N PHE A 73 8.44 4.84 6.76
CA PHE A 73 7.58 6.01 6.72
C PHE A 73 7.98 7.07 7.75
N LYS A 74 8.24 6.66 8.99
CA LYS A 74 8.70 7.57 10.07
C LYS A 74 9.98 8.33 9.70
N ARG A 75 10.82 7.76 8.82
CA ARG A 75 12.05 8.43 8.33
C ARG A 75 11.79 9.53 7.30
N ILE A 76 10.62 9.54 6.67
CA ILE A 76 10.27 10.53 5.64
C ILE A 76 9.15 11.47 6.08
N TYR A 77 8.32 11.09 7.03
CA TYR A 77 7.21 11.89 7.51
C TYR A 77 6.82 11.51 8.95
N GLU A 78 6.63 12.53 9.79
CA GLU A 78 6.10 12.37 11.14
C GLU A 78 4.58 12.59 11.11
N CYS A 79 3.84 11.47 11.09
CA CYS A 79 2.38 11.50 11.08
C CYS A 79 1.84 11.75 12.49
N ARG A 80 0.95 12.74 12.60
CA ARG A 80 0.39 13.24 13.85
C ARG A 80 -0.87 12.47 14.23
N ILE A 81 -1.62 12.01 13.23
CA ILE A 81 -2.84 11.24 13.43
C ILE A 81 -2.52 9.75 13.26
N ASP A 82 -3.06 8.94 14.17
CA ASP A 82 -2.87 7.50 14.17
C ASP A 82 -3.57 6.81 12.99
N PHE A 83 -3.02 5.65 12.63
CA PHE A 83 -3.59 4.77 11.60
C PHE A 83 -3.26 3.31 11.89
N ASP A 84 -4.21 2.45 11.54
CA ASP A 84 -4.04 1.00 11.53
C ASP A 84 -3.45 0.56 10.20
N LEU A 85 -2.57 -0.44 10.26
CA LEU A 85 -1.92 -1.02 9.07
C LEU A 85 -2.15 -2.53 9.07
N ASP A 86 -2.86 -3.01 8.05
CA ASP A 86 -3.14 -4.42 7.81
C ASP A 86 -2.41 -4.88 6.54
N ILE A 87 -1.46 -5.81 6.69
CA ILE A 87 -0.82 -6.49 5.57
C ILE A 87 -1.58 -7.79 5.32
N ASN A 88 -2.42 -7.77 4.29
CA ASN A 88 -3.33 -8.85 3.98
C ASN A 88 -2.70 -9.83 2.98
N ASN A 89 -2.68 -11.11 3.35
CA ASN A 89 -2.13 -12.19 2.51
C ASN A 89 -3.10 -12.71 1.44
N ARG A 90 -4.35 -12.22 1.41
CA ARG A 90 -5.32 -12.61 0.38
C ARG A 90 -4.81 -12.15 -0.98
N ALA A 91 -4.75 -13.09 -1.93
CA ALA A 91 -4.47 -12.78 -3.32
C ALA A 91 -5.63 -12.00 -3.95
N THR A 92 -5.31 -10.96 -4.70
CA THR A 92 -6.29 -10.13 -5.44
C THR A 92 -5.92 -10.08 -6.93
N MET A 93 -6.87 -9.71 -7.79
CA MET A 93 -6.62 -9.57 -9.23
C MET A 93 -6.19 -8.16 -9.65
N ARG A 94 -6.69 -7.13 -8.96
CA ARG A 94 -6.56 -5.72 -9.40
C ARG A 94 -6.45 -4.70 -8.25
N VAL A 95 -6.66 -5.14 -6.99
CA VAL A 95 -6.74 -4.22 -5.85
C VAL A 95 -5.49 -4.35 -5.01
N LEU A 96 -4.60 -3.38 -5.14
CA LEU A 96 -3.28 -3.42 -4.51
C LEU A 96 -3.33 -3.00 -3.02
N GLY A 97 -4.26 -2.11 -2.69
CA GLY A 97 -4.46 -1.59 -1.33
C GLY A 97 -5.77 -0.82 -1.20
N GLY A 98 -6.01 -0.28 -0.01
CA GLY A 98 -7.12 0.63 0.22
C GLY A 98 -7.08 1.28 1.60
N TYR A 99 -7.50 2.55 1.64
CA TYR A 99 -7.71 3.32 2.84
C TYR A 99 -9.20 3.38 3.26
N TYR A 100 -9.49 2.94 4.48
CA TYR A 100 -10.84 2.97 5.07
C TYR A 100 -10.94 4.12 6.08
N LYS A 101 -11.55 5.22 5.64
CA LYS A 101 -11.61 6.49 6.38
C LYS A 101 -12.18 6.37 7.79
N SER A 102 -13.32 5.70 7.97
CA SER A 102 -13.97 5.59 9.29
C SER A 102 -13.09 4.90 10.35
N ARG A 103 -12.23 3.98 9.90
CA ARG A 103 -11.34 3.17 10.74
C ARG A 103 -9.89 3.64 10.73
N ARG A 104 -9.55 4.66 9.93
CA ARG A 104 -8.16 5.06 9.65
C ARG A 104 -7.27 3.86 9.30
N LEU A 105 -7.84 2.89 8.59
CA LEU A 105 -7.18 1.63 8.28
C LEU A 105 -6.57 1.69 6.90
N ILE A 106 -5.28 1.41 6.82
CA ILE A 106 -4.54 1.16 5.59
C ILE A 106 -4.41 -0.33 5.42
N ARG A 107 -4.97 -0.87 4.34
CA ARG A 107 -4.82 -2.27 3.96
C ARG A 107 -3.96 -2.41 2.72
N ILE A 108 -2.97 -3.28 2.76
CA ILE A 108 -2.11 -3.60 1.62
C ILE A 108 -2.25 -5.08 1.31
N TYR A 109 -2.56 -5.42 0.06
CA TYR A 109 -2.62 -6.81 -0.39
C TYR A 109 -1.24 -7.25 -0.87
N ALA A 110 -0.64 -8.18 -0.12
CA ALA A 110 0.73 -8.64 -0.36
C ALA A 110 0.86 -9.51 -1.62
N ARG A 111 -0.25 -10.10 -2.08
CA ARG A 111 -0.26 -11.07 -3.17
C ARG A 111 -1.14 -10.65 -4.33
N ASP A 112 -0.60 -10.82 -5.52
CA ASP A 112 -1.34 -10.88 -6.76
C ASP A 112 -1.73 -12.34 -7.05
N ARG A 113 -2.86 -12.57 -7.72
CA ARG A 113 -3.36 -13.93 -8.01
C ARG A 113 -2.54 -14.65 -9.08
N GLU A 114 -1.98 -13.92 -10.03
CA GLU A 114 -1.21 -14.46 -11.15
C GLU A 114 0.28 -14.46 -10.83
N GLN A 115 0.79 -13.35 -10.30
CA GLN A 115 2.21 -13.11 -10.10
C GLN A 115 2.71 -13.53 -8.70
N GLY A 116 1.81 -13.85 -7.78
CA GLY A 116 2.17 -14.30 -6.43
C GLY A 116 2.58 -13.15 -5.50
N LEU A 117 3.66 -13.31 -4.73
CA LEU A 117 4.09 -12.30 -3.76
C LEU A 117 4.64 -11.06 -4.47
N ARG A 118 4.10 -9.89 -4.16
CA ARG A 118 4.52 -8.63 -4.77
C ARG A 118 5.87 -8.16 -4.20
N PRO A 119 6.72 -7.51 -5.00
CA PRO A 119 7.98 -6.93 -4.52
C PRO A 119 7.78 -5.94 -3.37
N VAL A 120 8.71 -5.92 -2.42
CA VAL A 120 8.66 -5.05 -1.23
C VAL A 120 8.54 -3.58 -1.59
N GLU A 121 9.27 -3.12 -2.62
CA GLU A 121 9.25 -1.72 -3.02
C GLU A 121 7.89 -1.34 -3.66
N GLU A 122 7.26 -2.26 -4.39
CA GLU A 122 5.91 -2.04 -4.94
C GLU A 122 4.83 -2.00 -3.83
N LEU A 123 4.97 -2.87 -2.83
CA LEU A 123 4.12 -2.86 -1.65
C LEU A 123 4.29 -1.58 -0.83
N PHE A 124 5.52 -1.09 -0.71
CA PHE A 124 5.79 0.18 -0.04
C PHE A 124 5.24 1.37 -0.82
N ASP A 125 5.34 1.38 -2.15
CA ASP A 125 4.73 2.39 -3.00
C ASP A 125 3.19 2.41 -2.85
N THR A 126 2.58 1.22 -2.76
CA THR A 126 1.14 1.09 -2.46
C THR A 126 0.83 1.64 -1.07
N PHE A 127 1.67 1.36 -0.07
CA PHE A 127 1.51 1.93 1.27
C PHE A 127 1.60 3.46 1.25
N LEU A 128 2.52 4.06 0.50
CA LEU A 128 2.62 5.52 0.36
C LEU A 128 1.37 6.10 -0.33
N HIS A 129 0.79 5.39 -1.29
CA HIS A 129 -0.48 5.77 -1.93
C HIS A 129 -1.60 5.86 -0.90
N GLU A 130 -1.79 4.83 -0.09
CA GLU A 130 -2.85 4.82 0.92
C GLU A 130 -2.57 5.80 2.08
N MET A 131 -1.31 6.01 2.44
CA MET A 131 -0.92 7.08 3.38
C MET A 131 -1.26 8.45 2.82
N ALA A 132 -1.13 8.69 1.51
CA ALA A 132 -1.52 9.96 0.92
C ALA A 132 -3.03 10.21 1.05
N HIS A 133 -3.86 9.17 0.94
CA HIS A 133 -5.28 9.27 1.28
C HIS A 133 -5.51 9.60 2.75
N HIS A 134 -4.82 8.92 3.66
CA HIS A 134 -4.92 9.21 5.10
C HIS A 134 -4.60 10.69 5.39
N LEU A 135 -3.43 11.15 4.96
CA LEU A 135 -2.95 12.52 5.20
C LEU A 135 -3.81 13.59 4.52
N GLU A 136 -4.41 13.30 3.37
CA GLU A 136 -5.35 14.21 2.73
C GLU A 136 -6.58 14.47 3.62
N TYR A 137 -7.06 13.45 4.33
CA TYR A 137 -8.19 13.58 5.25
C TYR A 137 -7.81 14.15 6.60
N THR A 138 -6.61 13.85 7.10
CA THR A 138 -6.25 14.11 8.50
C THR A 138 -5.29 15.28 8.68
N GLU A 139 -4.44 15.57 7.69
CA GLU A 139 -3.33 16.53 7.81
C GLU A 139 -3.16 17.46 6.59
N PRO A 140 -4.22 18.05 6.00
CA PRO A 140 -4.10 18.89 4.81
C PRO A 140 -3.18 20.12 5.01
N PHE A 141 -3.15 20.67 6.23
CA PHE A 141 -2.34 21.84 6.58
C PHE A 141 -0.84 21.56 6.51
N SER A 142 -0.41 20.33 6.79
CA SER A 142 1.00 19.90 6.67
C SER A 142 1.50 20.01 5.23
N PHE A 143 0.59 20.07 4.26
CA PHE A 143 0.88 20.17 2.83
C PHE A 143 0.36 21.47 2.22
N SER A 144 0.29 22.54 3.03
CA SER A 144 -0.12 23.89 2.61
C SER A 144 -1.54 23.96 2.01
N ALA A 145 -2.43 23.04 2.38
CA ALA A 145 -3.84 23.09 2.01
C ALA A 145 -4.70 23.53 3.20
N ARG A 146 -5.79 24.26 2.92
CA ARG A 146 -6.72 24.74 3.96
C ARG A 146 -7.68 23.65 4.45
N SER A 147 -7.90 22.62 3.65
CA SER A 147 -8.83 21.53 3.93
C SER A 147 -8.50 20.31 3.08
N CYS A 148 -9.18 19.20 3.35
CA CYS A 148 -9.21 18.04 2.47
C CYS A 148 -9.64 18.46 1.06
N GLY A 149 -8.93 17.95 0.03
CA GLY A 149 -9.21 18.24 -1.37
C GLY A 149 -10.09 17.20 -2.07
N ARG A 150 -10.59 16.21 -1.33
CA ARG A 150 -11.35 15.08 -1.86
C ARG A 150 -12.69 15.57 -2.41
N VAL A 151 -13.00 15.16 -3.63
CA VAL A 151 -14.28 15.44 -4.30
C VAL A 151 -15.01 14.11 -4.50
N PRO A 152 -16.29 13.99 -4.12
CA PRO A 152 -17.08 12.79 -4.39
C PRO A 152 -16.98 12.37 -5.86
N GLY A 153 -16.75 11.08 -6.11
CA GLY A 153 -16.58 10.53 -7.47
C GLY A 153 -15.21 10.74 -8.12
N ARG A 154 -14.28 11.50 -7.51
CA ARG A 154 -12.89 11.59 -7.98
C ARG A 154 -11.95 10.87 -7.05
N MET A 155 -11.11 9.99 -7.59
CA MET A 155 -10.19 9.17 -6.79
C MET A 155 -8.97 9.92 -6.27
N HIS A 156 -8.43 10.89 -7.00
CA HIS A 156 -7.22 11.59 -6.60
C HIS A 156 -7.36 13.09 -6.84
N SER A 157 -7.32 13.88 -5.76
CA SER A 157 -7.32 15.34 -5.87
C SER A 157 -5.92 15.87 -6.21
N ARG A 158 -5.84 17.18 -6.50
CA ARG A 158 -4.54 17.85 -6.61
C ARG A 158 -3.73 17.76 -5.31
N LEU A 159 -4.39 17.82 -4.15
CA LEU A 159 -3.74 17.69 -2.86
C LEU A 159 -3.19 16.28 -2.65
N PHE A 160 -3.96 15.25 -3.01
CA PHE A 160 -3.49 13.87 -2.99
C PHE A 160 -2.18 13.70 -3.76
N TRP A 161 -2.13 14.19 -5.00
CA TRP A 161 -0.93 14.09 -5.84
C TRP A 161 0.26 14.86 -5.27
N LYS A 162 0.01 16.03 -4.66
CA LYS A 162 1.04 16.80 -3.95
C LYS A 162 1.62 16.00 -2.79
N ILE A 163 0.77 15.41 -1.95
CA ILE A 163 1.18 14.59 -0.80
C ILE A 163 1.99 13.39 -1.28
N LEU A 164 1.45 12.60 -2.21
CA LEU A 164 2.10 11.39 -2.70
C LEU A 164 3.46 11.70 -3.36
N GLY A 165 3.52 12.75 -4.19
CA GLY A 165 4.76 13.20 -4.81
C GLY A 165 5.82 13.60 -3.78
N GLU A 166 5.42 14.32 -2.73
CA GLU A 166 6.32 14.71 -1.65
C GLU A 166 6.84 13.50 -0.85
N LEU A 167 5.98 12.55 -0.50
CA LEU A 167 6.39 11.31 0.17
C LEU A 167 7.39 10.52 -0.66
N LYS A 168 7.10 10.31 -1.96
CA LYS A 168 8.01 9.62 -2.89
C LYS A 168 9.34 10.36 -3.06
N TYR A 169 9.31 11.69 -3.18
CA TYR A 169 10.53 12.50 -3.27
C TYR A 169 11.41 12.34 -2.01
N ARG A 170 10.81 12.44 -0.81
CA ARG A 170 11.53 12.28 0.46
C ARG A 170 12.13 10.87 0.59
N TRP A 171 11.40 9.83 0.18
CA TRP A 171 11.90 8.46 0.15
C TRP A 171 13.07 8.29 -0.83
N ALA A 172 12.93 8.75 -2.07
CA ALA A 172 14.00 8.67 -3.06
C ALA A 172 15.26 9.44 -2.62
N ARG A 173 15.09 10.59 -1.97
CA ARG A 173 16.20 11.37 -1.39
C ARG A 173 16.91 10.58 -0.29
N LEU A 174 16.16 9.94 0.60
CA LEU A 174 16.70 9.11 1.68
C LEU A 174 17.47 7.90 1.14
N GLN A 175 16.94 7.22 0.13
CA GLN A 175 17.63 6.09 -0.52
C GLN A 175 18.96 6.52 -1.14
N ARG A 176 19.02 7.69 -1.78
CA ARG A 176 20.29 8.23 -2.33
C ARG A 176 21.32 8.52 -1.24
N GLN A 177 20.89 9.12 -0.13
CA GLN A 177 21.79 9.39 1.01
C GLN A 177 22.39 8.12 1.60
N GLN A 178 21.60 7.05 1.71
CA GLN A 178 22.09 5.77 2.22
C GLN A 178 23.08 5.07 1.28
N ARG A 179 22.87 5.18 -0.05
CA ARG A 179 23.80 4.62 -1.03
C ARG A 179 25.15 5.36 -1.05
N GLY A 180 25.15 6.67 -0.84
CA GLY A 180 26.37 7.47 -0.74
C GLY A 180 27.12 7.35 0.60
N GLN A 181 26.56 6.63 1.58
CA GLN A 181 27.14 6.40 2.91
C GLN A 181 27.80 5.02 3.06
N ILE A 182 27.82 4.19 2.02
CA ILE A 182 28.61 2.95 2.04
C ILE A 182 30.08 3.35 1.80
N PRO A 183 30.99 3.22 2.78
CA PRO A 183 32.40 3.50 2.55
C PRO A 183 32.94 2.53 1.50
N SER A 184 33.66 3.05 0.50
CA SER A 184 34.42 2.23 -0.43
C SER A 184 35.40 1.35 0.35
N PRO A 185 35.49 0.03 0.06
CA PRO A 185 36.40 -0.87 0.75
C PRO A 185 37.88 -0.69 0.36
N GLU A 186 38.28 0.43 -0.25
CA GLU A 186 39.64 0.64 -0.73
C GLU A 186 40.28 1.86 -0.08
N GLY A 187 41.17 1.58 0.86
CA GLY A 187 42.01 2.56 1.57
C GLY A 187 42.97 1.88 2.53
N GLY A 188 43.52 0.73 2.16
CA GLY A 188 44.57 0.02 2.89
C GLY A 188 45.71 -0.31 1.94
N GLY A 189 46.86 0.34 2.14
CA GLY A 189 48.08 0.20 1.33
C GLY A 189 48.46 1.59 0.77
N LEU A 190 49.58 2.21 1.15
CA LEU A 190 50.88 1.70 1.60
C LEU A 190 51.38 2.45 2.85
#